data_AF-A0A965MLA8-F1
#
_entry.id   AF-A0A965MLA8-F1
#
_cell.length_a   1.000
_cell.length_b   1.000
_cell.length_c   1.000
_cell.angle_alpha   90.00
_cell.angle_beta   90.00
_cell.angle_gamma   90.00
#
_symmetry.space_group_name_H-M   'P 1'
#
loop_
_entity.id
_entity.type
_entity.pdbx_description
1 polymer ?
#
loop_
_entity_poly.entity_id
_entity_poly.type
_entity_poly.pdbx_seq_one_letter_code
_entity_poly.pdbx_strand_id
1 'polypeptide(L)'
;MRNDDRPLRLAFSVLIWLLFIRLPMLVGKDLLELVKTNEDMNQTELARTAGYLRTTKNGKEQVLVKQFYNALLRAQGVSIAVGKAPGKVARYQTTVHRNGVILLGKTYSQRFNLQPGDELEISIEDDAIRLSPKPVQPAVLVAPKV
;
A
#
# COMPACT_ATOMS: atom_id res chain seq x y z
N MET A 1 27.49 35.64 30.63
CA MET A 1 26.77 34.45 31.12
C MET A 1 25.89 33.93 30.00
N ARG A 2 26.36 32.88 29.31
CA ARG A 2 25.69 32.28 28.15
C ARG A 2 25.01 31.01 28.68
N ASN A 3 23.73 31.11 29.01
CA ASN A 3 22.97 29.98 29.54
C ASN A 3 22.76 28.98 28.41
N ASP A 4 23.43 27.84 28.53
CA ASP A 4 23.43 26.77 27.54
C ASP A 4 22.25 25.82 27.82
N ASP A 5 21.01 26.31 27.61
CA ASP A 5 19.76 25.56 27.82
C ASP A 5 19.43 24.57 26.66
N ARG A 6 20.40 24.33 25.78
CA ARG A 6 20.27 23.44 24.61
C ARG A 6 19.99 21.96 24.93
N PRO A 7 20.49 21.32 26.01
CA PRO A 7 20.25 19.89 26.22
C PRO A 7 18.80 19.59 26.64
N LEU A 8 18.14 20.51 27.34
CA LEU A 8 16.76 20.32 27.83
C LEU A 8 15.74 20.38 26.68
N ARG A 9 15.97 21.22 25.67
CA ARG A 9 15.09 21.31 24.49
C ARG A 9 15.15 20.05 23.62
N LEU A 10 16.33 19.46 23.45
CA LEU A 10 16.50 18.20 22.72
C LEU A 10 15.97 17.01 23.51
N ALA A 11 16.18 16.96 24.83
CA ALA A 11 15.65 15.90 25.69
C ALA A 11 14.11 15.89 25.71
N PHE A 12 13.45 17.06 25.78
CA PHE A 12 11.99 17.17 25.69
C PHE A 12 11.47 16.72 24.31
N SER A 13 12.18 17.07 23.24
CA SER A 13 11.84 16.65 21.88
C SER A 13 11.97 15.14 21.68
N VAL A 14 13.03 14.51 22.21
CA VAL A 14 13.26 13.06 22.10
C VAL A 14 12.28 12.27 22.98
N LEU A 15 11.93 12.80 24.16
CA LEU A 15 10.93 12.19 25.04
C LEU A 15 9.52 12.26 24.46
N ILE A 16 9.13 13.40 23.87
CA ILE A 16 7.87 13.54 23.10
C ILE A 16 7.88 12.62 21.89
N TRP A 17 9.03 12.49 21.20
CA TRP A 17 9.18 11.60 20.04
C TRP A 17 9.07 10.11 20.43
N LEU A 18 9.65 9.70 21.57
CA LEU A 18 9.49 8.36 22.14
C LEU A 18 8.07 8.07 22.63
N LEU A 19 7.36 9.11 23.13
CA LEU A 19 5.96 9.00 23.53
C LEU A 19 5.03 8.83 22.31
N PHE A 20 5.30 9.54 21.22
CA PHE A 20 4.52 9.46 19.97
C PHE A 20 4.70 8.14 19.22
N ILE A 21 5.84 7.45 19.37
CA ILE A 21 6.14 6.17 18.69
C ILE A 21 5.33 5.00 19.26
N ARG A 22 4.70 5.15 20.43
CA ARG A 22 4.06 4.04 21.16
C ARG A 22 2.61 4.26 21.56
N LEU A 23 1.90 5.20 20.95
CA LEU A 23 0.46 5.34 21.19
C LEU A 23 -0.31 4.35 20.31
N PRO A 24 -1.05 3.38 20.91
CA PRO A 24 -1.96 2.53 20.15
C PRO A 24 -3.06 3.38 19.49
N MET A 25 -3.52 2.95 18.31
CA MET A 25 -4.63 3.62 17.62
C MET A 25 -5.89 3.60 18.49
N LEU A 26 -6.44 4.78 18.80
CA LEU A 26 -7.68 4.88 19.56
C LEU A 26 -8.87 4.42 18.73
N VAL A 27 -9.80 3.71 19.36
CA VAL A 27 -11.02 3.17 18.73
C VAL A 27 -12.21 3.31 19.67
N GLY A 28 -13.44 3.21 19.14
CA GLY A 28 -14.64 3.18 19.97
C GLY A 28 -14.85 4.45 20.79
N LYS A 29 -15.17 4.29 22.08
CA LYS A 29 -15.53 5.41 22.98
C LYS A 29 -14.38 6.39 23.17
N ASP A 30 -13.16 5.89 23.36
CA ASP A 30 -11.96 6.70 23.61
C ASP A 30 -11.67 7.62 22.41
N LEU A 31 -11.92 7.13 21.19
CA LEU A 31 -11.78 7.93 19.97
C LEU A 31 -12.82 9.06 19.91
N LEU A 32 -14.06 8.79 20.33
CA LEU A 32 -15.12 9.80 20.35
C LEU A 32 -14.87 10.87 21.42
N GLU A 33 -14.37 10.48 22.58
CA GLU A 33 -14.02 11.40 23.66
C GLU A 33 -12.86 12.33 23.26
N LEU A 34 -11.84 11.78 22.58
CA LEU A 34 -10.74 12.59 22.06
C LEU A 34 -11.26 13.64 21.06
N VAL A 35 -12.09 13.24 20.10
CA VAL A 35 -12.62 14.19 19.09
C VAL A 35 -13.49 15.27 19.72
N LYS A 36 -14.32 14.93 20.71
CA LYS A 36 -15.14 15.90 21.44
C LYS A 36 -14.33 16.88 22.28
N THR A 37 -13.24 16.42 22.89
CA THR A 37 -12.37 17.28 23.71
C THR A 37 -11.49 18.19 22.84
N ASN A 38 -11.32 17.87 21.55
CA ASN A 38 -10.39 18.56 20.65
C ASN A 38 -11.10 19.02 19.35
N GLU A 39 -12.28 19.63 19.46
CA GLU A 39 -13.07 20.08 18.31
C GLU A 39 -12.38 21.18 17.48
N ASP A 40 -11.42 21.91 18.07
CA ASP A 40 -10.64 22.94 17.39
C ASP A 40 -9.55 22.37 16.45
N MET A 41 -9.21 21.08 16.58
CA MET A 41 -8.14 20.45 15.78
C MET A 41 -8.66 20.03 14.40
N ASN A 42 -7.82 20.16 13.38
CA ASN A 42 -8.19 19.66 12.05
C ASN A 42 -8.16 18.12 12.01
N GLN A 43 -8.79 17.53 11.00
CA GLN A 43 -8.95 16.08 10.86
C GLN A 43 -7.62 15.32 10.79
N THR A 44 -6.57 15.94 10.23
CA THR A 44 -5.25 15.33 10.10
C THR A 44 -4.52 15.32 11.44
N GLU A 45 -4.66 16.39 12.21
CA GLU A 45 -4.12 16.52 13.56
C GLU A 45 -4.83 15.59 14.54
N LEU A 46 -6.17 15.51 14.49
CA LEU A 46 -6.95 14.55 15.29
C LEU A 46 -6.55 13.11 14.99
N ALA A 47 -6.41 12.75 13.71
CA ALA A 47 -5.97 11.41 13.31
C ALA A 47 -4.55 11.11 13.82
N ARG A 48 -3.64 12.09 13.77
CA ARG A 48 -2.29 11.97 14.32
C ARG A 48 -2.31 11.77 15.84
N THR A 49 -3.08 12.57 16.58
CA THR A 49 -3.22 12.46 18.04
C THR A 49 -3.87 11.13 18.45
N ALA A 50 -4.82 10.64 17.66
CA ALA A 50 -5.45 9.33 17.85
C ALA A 50 -4.59 8.13 17.44
N GLY A 51 -3.34 8.34 17.02
CA GLY A 51 -2.37 7.28 16.70
C GLY A 51 -2.47 6.73 15.27
N TYR A 52 -3.24 7.34 14.37
CA TYR A 52 -3.40 6.90 12.97
C TYR A 52 -2.23 7.37 12.10
N LEU A 53 -1.03 6.88 12.41
CA LEU A 53 0.20 7.18 11.70
C LEU A 53 0.85 5.89 11.20
N ARG A 54 1.56 5.99 10.08
CA ARG A 54 2.45 4.94 9.59
C ARG A 54 3.78 5.54 9.20
N THR A 55 4.85 4.90 9.66
CA THR A 55 6.21 5.23 9.24
C THR A 55 6.53 4.48 7.94
N THR A 56 6.93 5.22 6.91
CA THR A 56 7.42 4.66 5.65
C THR A 56 8.86 4.16 5.80
N LYS A 57 9.34 3.35 4.85
CA LYS A 57 10.73 2.85 4.85
C LYS A 57 11.78 3.97 4.87
N ASN A 58 11.42 5.16 4.41
CA ASN A 58 12.29 6.34 4.38
C ASN A 58 12.17 7.21 5.64
N GLY A 59 11.52 6.71 6.70
CA GLY A 59 11.33 7.42 7.97
C GLY A 59 10.28 8.53 7.94
N LYS A 60 9.61 8.78 6.80
CA LYS A 60 8.52 9.77 6.74
C LYS A 60 7.24 9.23 7.36
N GLU A 61 6.61 10.04 8.18
CA GLU A 61 5.28 9.77 8.75
C GLU A 61 4.16 10.08 7.76
N GLN A 62 3.20 9.16 7.67
CA GLN A 62 1.99 9.32 6.87
C GLN A 62 0.76 9.11 7.75
N VAL A 63 -0.15 10.08 7.72
CA VAL A 63 -1.42 10.00 8.46
C VAL A 63 -2.39 9.07 7.72
N LEU A 64 -2.98 8.11 8.43
CA LEU A 64 -3.92 7.13 7.91
C LEU A 64 -5.37 7.63 8.01
N VAL A 65 -5.66 8.79 7.39
CA VAL A 65 -6.95 9.50 7.49
C VAL A 65 -8.15 8.59 7.17
N LYS A 66 -8.06 7.74 6.14
CA LYS A 66 -9.13 6.80 5.79
C LYS A 66 -9.43 5.79 6.90
N GLN A 67 -8.41 5.32 7.62
CA GLN A 67 -8.59 4.37 8.72
C GLN A 67 -9.22 5.04 9.93
N PHE A 68 -8.79 6.27 10.24
CA PHE A 68 -9.38 7.12 11.28
C PHE A 68 -10.88 7.32 11.06
N TYR A 69 -11.30 7.70 9.85
CA TYR A 69 -12.72 7.87 9.54
C TYR A 69 -13.53 6.59 9.69
N ASN A 70 -13.00 5.48 9.19
CA ASN A 70 -13.68 4.19 9.35
C ASN A 70 -13.82 3.82 10.83
N ALA A 71 -12.86 4.19 11.69
CA ALA A 71 -12.93 3.95 13.12
C ALA A 71 -13.96 4.86 13.81
N LEU A 72 -14.03 6.14 13.44
CA LEU A 72 -15.05 7.07 13.93
C LEU A 72 -16.46 6.60 13.60
N LEU A 73 -16.70 6.24 12.34
CA LEU A 73 -18.00 5.78 11.89
C LEU A 73 -18.42 4.48 12.60
N ARG A 74 -17.48 3.55 12.80
CA ARG A 74 -17.74 2.35 13.62
C ARG A 74 -18.03 2.68 15.08
N ALA A 75 -17.33 3.64 15.66
CA ALA A 75 -17.57 4.08 17.04
C ALA A 75 -18.97 4.72 17.21
N GLN A 76 -19.49 5.37 16.16
CA GLN A 76 -20.85 5.90 16.10
C GLN A 76 -21.92 4.82 15.80
N GLY A 77 -21.53 3.55 15.66
CA GLY A 77 -22.45 2.45 15.34
C GLY A 77 -22.77 2.29 13.86
N VAL A 78 -22.08 3.01 12.97
CA VAL A 78 -22.24 2.85 11.51
C VAL A 78 -21.42 1.63 11.06
N SER A 79 -22.12 0.59 10.60
CA SER A 79 -21.50 -0.59 10.02
C SER A 79 -20.96 -0.28 8.62
N ILE A 80 -19.65 -0.08 8.51
CA ILE A 80 -18.98 0.04 7.22
C ILE A 80 -18.47 -1.34 6.83
N ALA A 81 -18.97 -1.85 5.70
CA ALA A 81 -18.39 -3.01 5.07
C ALA A 81 -16.92 -2.71 4.76
N VAL A 82 -16.00 -3.30 5.53
CA VAL A 82 -14.55 -3.24 5.32
C VAL A 82 -14.16 -4.18 4.18
N GLY A 83 -14.95 -4.16 3.10
CA GLY A 83 -14.60 -4.86 1.89
C GLY A 83 -13.37 -4.19 1.29
N LYS A 84 -12.40 -4.98 0.86
CA LYS A 84 -11.56 -4.53 -0.26
C LYS A 84 -12.54 -4.07 -1.34
N ALA A 85 -12.45 -2.80 -1.76
CA ALA A 85 -13.25 -2.34 -2.89
C ALA A 85 -13.12 -3.41 -3.99
N PRO A 86 -14.24 -3.87 -4.59
CA PRO A 86 -14.18 -4.84 -5.66
C PRO A 86 -13.11 -4.38 -6.64
N GLY A 87 -12.09 -5.22 -6.84
CA GLY A 87 -10.98 -4.85 -7.73
C GLY A 87 -11.55 -4.42 -9.07
N LYS A 88 -10.92 -3.44 -9.72
CA LYS A 88 -11.32 -3.05 -11.08
C LYS A 88 -11.39 -4.31 -11.94
N VAL A 89 -12.54 -4.57 -12.55
CA VAL A 89 -12.69 -5.66 -13.52
C VAL A 89 -11.76 -5.36 -14.70
N ALA A 90 -10.95 -6.34 -15.10
CA ALA A 90 -10.05 -6.17 -16.23
C ALA A 90 -10.87 -5.92 -17.51
N ARG A 91 -10.60 -4.80 -18.19
CA ARG A 91 -11.26 -4.43 -19.44
C ARG A 91 -10.64 -5.07 -20.69
N TYR A 92 -9.63 -5.93 -20.52
CA TYR A 92 -8.86 -6.55 -21.62
C TYR A 92 -8.34 -5.53 -22.63
N GLN A 93 -7.96 -4.36 -22.14
CA GLN A 93 -7.40 -3.27 -22.90
C GLN A 93 -6.18 -2.75 -22.15
N THR A 94 -5.15 -2.35 -22.89
CA THR A 94 -3.94 -1.71 -22.37
C THR A 94 -3.53 -0.59 -23.32
N THR A 95 -2.71 0.34 -22.86
CA THR A 95 -2.27 1.50 -23.63
C THR A 95 -0.75 1.44 -23.78
N VAL A 96 -0.24 1.78 -24.96
CA VAL A 96 1.20 1.92 -25.18
C VAL A 96 1.69 3.07 -24.31
N HIS A 97 2.66 2.79 -23.43
CA HIS A 97 3.25 3.81 -22.59
C HIS A 97 4.10 4.78 -23.43
N ARG A 98 4.42 5.96 -22.89
CA ARG A 98 5.22 6.98 -23.61
C ARG A 98 6.58 6.47 -24.11
N ASN A 99 7.13 5.45 -23.48
CA ASN A 99 8.39 4.80 -23.86
C ASN A 99 8.23 3.67 -24.89
N GLY A 100 7.01 3.45 -25.41
CA GLY A 100 6.72 2.37 -26.37
C GLY A 100 6.44 1.01 -25.73
N VAL A 101 6.52 0.86 -24.40
CA VAL A 101 6.28 -0.42 -23.73
C VAL A 101 4.78 -0.69 -23.57
N ILE A 102 4.38 -1.94 -23.83
CA ILE A 102 3.03 -2.45 -23.56
C ILE A 102 3.08 -3.33 -22.33
N LEU A 103 2.32 -2.98 -21.29
CA LEU A 103 2.29 -3.73 -20.03
C LEU A 103 1.05 -4.62 -19.95
N LEU A 104 1.26 -5.90 -19.65
CA LEU A 104 0.23 -6.86 -19.29
C LEU A 104 0.13 -6.98 -17.76
N GLY A 105 -1.04 -6.63 -17.22
CA GLY A 105 -1.32 -6.76 -15.80
C GLY A 105 -1.47 -8.22 -15.34
N LYS A 106 -1.31 -8.44 -14.03
CA LYS A 106 -1.40 -9.75 -13.36
C LYS A 106 -2.68 -10.53 -13.67
N THR A 107 -3.80 -9.85 -13.93
CA THR A 107 -5.07 -10.51 -14.23
C THR A 107 -5.00 -11.36 -15.51
N TYR A 108 -4.20 -10.94 -16.50
CA TYR A 108 -4.05 -11.70 -17.74
C TYR A 108 -3.22 -12.97 -17.51
N SER A 109 -2.07 -12.85 -16.84
CA SER A 109 -1.23 -14.02 -16.53
C SER A 109 -1.95 -15.03 -15.63
N GLN A 110 -2.73 -14.57 -14.66
CA GLN A 110 -3.56 -15.45 -13.82
C GLN A 110 -4.64 -16.19 -14.62
N ARG A 111 -5.28 -15.54 -15.60
CA ARG A 111 -6.30 -16.19 -16.43
C ARG A 111 -5.72 -17.29 -17.31
N PHE A 112 -4.46 -17.16 -17.71
CA PHE A 112 -3.70 -18.16 -18.45
C PHE A 112 -2.88 -19.11 -17.53
N ASN A 113 -3.07 -19.05 -16.20
CA ASN A 113 -2.36 -19.85 -15.20
C ASN A 113 -0.82 -19.80 -15.29
N LEU A 114 -0.26 -18.70 -15.82
CA LEU A 114 1.18 -18.54 -15.98
C LEU A 114 1.87 -18.44 -14.62
N GLN A 115 2.99 -19.13 -14.50
CA GLN A 115 3.87 -19.13 -13.33
C GLN A 115 5.12 -18.26 -13.59
N PRO A 116 5.78 -17.77 -12.53
CA PRO A 116 7.10 -17.16 -12.67
C PRO A 116 8.07 -18.14 -13.33
N GLY A 117 8.70 -17.72 -14.43
CA GLY A 117 9.62 -18.56 -15.22
C GLY A 117 9.02 -19.10 -16.51
N ASP A 118 7.70 -19.01 -16.70
CA ASP A 118 7.07 -19.38 -17.98
C ASP A 118 7.52 -18.42 -19.10
N GLU A 119 7.87 -18.99 -20.25
CA GLU A 119 8.18 -18.24 -21.46
C GLU A 119 6.95 -18.15 -22.37
N LEU A 120 6.74 -16.97 -22.94
CA LEU A 120 5.75 -16.75 -23.98
C LEU A 120 6.46 -16.43 -25.29
N GLU A 121 5.99 -17.02 -26.37
CA GLU A 121 6.35 -16.64 -27.73
C GLU A 121 5.51 -15.45 -28.18
N ILE A 122 6.14 -14.51 -28.87
CA ILE A 122 5.49 -13.33 -29.46
C ILE A 122 5.42 -13.53 -30.97
N SER A 123 4.21 -13.61 -31.51
CA SER A 123 3.95 -13.63 -32.95
C SER A 123 3.32 -12.32 -33.38
N ILE A 124 3.81 -11.75 -34.49
CA ILE A 124 3.26 -10.54 -35.11
C ILE A 124 2.46 -10.99 -36.33
N GLU A 125 1.16 -10.70 -36.31
CA GLU A 125 0.21 -10.87 -37.42
C GLU A 125 -0.08 -9.49 -38.04
N ASP A 126 -0.81 -9.43 -39.16
CA ASP A 126 -1.02 -8.17 -39.91
C ASP A 126 -1.69 -7.05 -39.08
N ASP A 127 -2.61 -7.42 -38.18
CA ASP A 127 -3.38 -6.50 -37.33
C ASP A 127 -3.31 -6.85 -35.83
N ALA A 128 -2.50 -7.84 -35.45
CA ALA A 128 -2.47 -8.36 -34.08
C ALA A 128 -1.07 -8.75 -33.60
N ILE A 129 -0.86 -8.63 -32.29
CA ILE A 129 0.26 -9.26 -31.59
C ILE A 129 -0.31 -10.41 -30.76
N ARG A 130 0.13 -11.63 -31.06
CA ARG A 130 -0.29 -12.83 -30.36
C ARG A 130 0.79 -13.29 -29.40
N LEU A 131 0.36 -13.63 -28.19
CA LEU A 131 1.19 -14.26 -27.17
C LEU A 131 0.74 -15.70 -26.99
N SER A 132 1.65 -16.65 -27.12
CA SER A 132 1.40 -18.08 -26.91
C SER A 132 2.39 -18.65 -25.90
N PRO A 133 1.93 -19.47 -24.93
CA PRO A 133 2.86 -20.20 -24.08
C PRO A 133 3.79 -21.07 -24.92
N LYS A 134 5.09 -20.95 -24.67
CA LYS A 134 6.06 -21.83 -25.31
C LYS A 134 5.97 -23.19 -24.61
N PRO A 135 5.67 -24.28 -25.31
CA PRO A 135 5.72 -25.60 -24.70
C PRO A 135 7.15 -25.83 -24.19
N VAL A 136 7.27 -26.21 -22.92
CA VAL A 136 8.55 -26.66 -22.35
C VAL A 136 9.05 -27.79 -23.24
N GLN A 137 10.10 -27.53 -24.02
CA GLN A 137 10.76 -28.60 -24.76
C GLN A 137 11.20 -29.61 -23.70
N PRO A 138 10.76 -30.88 -23.78
CA PRO A 138 11.34 -31.90 -22.93
C PRO A 138 12.83 -31.85 -23.19
N ALA A 139 13.62 -31.66 -22.13
CA ALA A 139 15.07 -31.60 -22.20
C ALA A 139 15.52 -32.70 -23.15
N VAL A 140 16.09 -32.31 -24.29
CA VAL A 140 16.67 -33.26 -25.24
C VAL A 140 17.58 -34.13 -24.40
N LEU A 141 17.27 -35.42 -24.29
CA LEU A 141 18.13 -36.39 -23.64
C LEU A 141 19.43 -36.37 -24.43
N VAL A 142 20.38 -35.55 -24.00
CA VAL A 142 21.74 -35.56 -24.52
C VAL A 142 22.28 -36.90 -24.08
N ALA A 143 22.22 -37.87 -25.00
CA ALA A 143 22.85 -39.16 -24.79
C ALA A 143 24.32 -38.90 -24.44
N PRO A 144 24.85 -39.52 -23.37
CA PRO A 144 26.24 -39.37 -23.04
C PRO A 144 27.06 -39.80 -24.25
N LYS A 145 27.93 -38.90 -24.71
CA LYS A 145 28.89 -39.19 -25.77
C LYS A 145 29.81 -40.30 -25.25
N VAL A 146 29.64 -41.50 -25.80
CA VAL A 146 30.55 -42.64 -25.60
C VAL A 146 31.86 -42.37 -26.32
#